data_AF-A0A8B7ZAS5-F1
#
_entry.id   AF-A0A8B7ZAS5-F1
#
_cell.length_a   1.000
_cell.length_b   1.000
_cell.length_c   1.000
_cell.angle_alpha   90.00
_cell.angle_beta   90.00
_cell.angle_gamma   90.00
#
_symmetry.space_group_name_H-M   'P 1'
#
loop_
_entity.id
_entity.type
_entity.pdbx_description
1 polymer ?
#
loop_
_entity_poly.entity_id
_entity_poly.type
_entity_poly.pdbx_seq_one_letter_code
_entity_poly.pdbx_strand_id
1 'polypeptide(L)'
;MAQWSGFGGGNYHLQDTEQMNACFAHYDSDRDGVLNEDEFHNLCCDLFTIDGRRHVVSKTDSVAMMKVLCGDKDGRGIATKDFAFCWKYWLNQILSPRAAIFVVDVQNDFIDGSLALRLCSACQDGLEVVPVINELLDLTFEVVVYTKDYHPPNHLSFFDNLSQRKLHPSSKAKANEAKLLDVVVFDSQPSVEQILWPVHCVEGTKGAELHPDLKIVENHLVHLKGTDPDIESYSVFKDQTQRVNTALIADLKARDITDIFVCGLASDFCVGMTAMDAQRLGYRTMVIEDASRGANLDKIEEMKQGLLRAGCVIGLASEVPAMLSGRTRLPQLGLVAAHNAAQARTAQPAGHPGLVKVDAKQKKNMAANVCPATLENNNISSF
;
A
#
# COMPACT_ATOMS: atom_id res chain seq x y z
N MET A 1 -13.63 11.14 -28.62
CA MET A 1 -14.67 10.73 -27.64
C MET A 1 -15.18 9.36 -28.04
N ALA A 2 -14.71 8.30 -27.40
CA ALA A 2 -15.33 6.98 -27.48
C ALA A 2 -15.64 6.57 -26.04
N GLN A 3 -16.92 6.34 -25.76
CA GLN A 3 -17.45 6.05 -24.43
C GLN A 3 -17.08 4.61 -24.02
N TRP A 4 -16.35 4.48 -22.92
CA TRP A 4 -16.12 3.21 -22.24
C TRP A 4 -17.21 3.03 -21.19
N SER A 5 -18.25 2.25 -21.51
CA SER A 5 -19.29 1.86 -20.56
C SER A 5 -19.72 0.42 -20.83
N GLY A 6 -19.42 -0.48 -19.91
CA GLY A 6 -19.92 -1.86 -19.94
C GLY A 6 -19.11 -2.80 -19.05
N PHE A 7 -19.42 -2.84 -17.75
CA PHE A 7 -19.00 -3.92 -16.85
C PHE A 7 -20.23 -4.76 -16.48
N GLY A 8 -20.13 -6.08 -16.69
CA GLY A 8 -21.11 -7.07 -16.30
C GLY A 8 -20.64 -8.47 -16.71
N GLY A 9 -20.33 -9.31 -15.71
CA GLY A 9 -19.55 -10.53 -15.86
C GLY A 9 -20.11 -11.62 -16.78
N GLY A 10 -19.20 -12.19 -17.57
CA GLY A 10 -19.37 -13.37 -18.43
C GLY A 10 -18.58 -13.20 -19.73
N ASN A 11 -17.66 -14.13 -20.07
CA ASN A 11 -16.70 -14.06 -21.19
C ASN A 11 -15.45 -13.18 -21.05
N TYR A 12 -15.00 -12.89 -19.82
CA TYR A 12 -13.81 -12.05 -19.57
C TYR A 12 -12.57 -12.44 -20.38
N HIS A 13 -12.28 -13.72 -20.61
CA HIS A 13 -10.99 -14.10 -21.21
C HIS A 13 -10.87 -13.85 -22.73
N LEU A 14 -11.97 -13.97 -23.48
CA LEU A 14 -11.97 -13.73 -24.93
C LEU A 14 -12.08 -12.23 -25.26
N GLN A 15 -12.95 -11.50 -24.55
CA GLN A 15 -13.08 -10.05 -24.72
C GLN A 15 -11.79 -9.32 -24.34
N ASP A 16 -11.12 -9.74 -23.27
CA ASP A 16 -9.82 -9.18 -22.86
C ASP A 16 -8.72 -9.41 -23.92
N THR A 17 -8.75 -10.57 -24.59
CA THR A 17 -7.81 -10.88 -25.68
C THR A 17 -8.10 -10.05 -26.94
N GLU A 18 -9.37 -9.87 -27.30
CA GLU A 18 -9.74 -9.01 -28.44
C GLU A 18 -9.38 -7.54 -28.20
N GLN A 19 -9.66 -7.02 -27.00
CA GLN A 19 -9.31 -5.65 -26.60
C GLN A 19 -7.79 -5.44 -26.59
N MET A 20 -7.04 -6.40 -26.04
CA MET A 20 -5.58 -6.39 -26.07
C MET A 20 -5.04 -6.33 -27.50
N ASN A 21 -5.52 -7.21 -28.38
CA ASN A 21 -5.07 -7.26 -29.78
C ASN A 21 -5.44 -5.97 -30.53
N ALA A 22 -6.64 -5.43 -30.29
CA ALA A 22 -7.07 -4.17 -30.88
C ALA A 22 -6.22 -2.99 -30.38
N CYS A 23 -5.87 -2.96 -29.09
CA CYS A 23 -4.97 -1.96 -28.52
C CYS A 23 -3.59 -2.05 -29.16
N PHE A 24 -3.01 -3.25 -29.24
CA PHE A 24 -1.71 -3.45 -29.87
C PHE A 24 -1.72 -2.96 -31.34
N ALA A 25 -2.68 -3.44 -32.13
CA ALA A 25 -2.81 -3.07 -33.55
C ALA A 25 -3.13 -1.58 -33.78
N HIS A 26 -3.66 -0.87 -32.78
CA HIS A 26 -3.88 0.56 -32.87
C HIS A 26 -2.56 1.34 -32.82
N TYR A 27 -1.60 0.89 -32.02
CA TYR A 27 -0.31 1.59 -31.84
C TYR A 27 0.79 1.05 -32.75
N ASP A 28 0.76 -0.24 -33.13
CA ASP A 28 1.62 -0.86 -34.15
C ASP A 28 1.25 -0.31 -35.55
N SER A 29 1.80 0.86 -35.84
CA SER A 29 1.42 1.72 -36.96
C SER A 29 2.02 1.22 -38.27
N ASP A 30 3.24 0.68 -38.21
CA ASP A 30 3.91 0.06 -39.36
C ASP A 30 3.57 -1.43 -39.56
N ARG A 31 2.88 -2.05 -38.58
CA ARG A 31 2.37 -3.42 -38.61
C ARG A 31 3.49 -4.46 -38.66
N ASP A 32 4.62 -4.17 -38.05
CA ASP A 32 5.76 -5.08 -37.99
C ASP A 32 5.65 -6.10 -36.84
N GLY A 33 4.65 -5.95 -35.96
CA GLY A 33 4.40 -6.83 -34.82
C GLY A 33 5.21 -6.46 -33.56
N VAL A 34 5.81 -5.28 -33.52
CA VAL A 34 6.61 -4.77 -32.40
C VAL A 34 6.30 -3.28 -32.16
N LEU A 35 5.92 -2.92 -30.93
CA LEU A 35 5.83 -1.50 -30.58
C LEU A 35 7.23 -0.92 -30.39
N ASN A 36 7.68 -0.09 -31.33
CA ASN A 36 8.93 0.64 -31.22
C ASN A 36 8.83 1.80 -30.20
N GLU A 37 9.92 2.54 -29.98
CA GLU A 37 9.94 3.62 -28.98
C GLU A 37 8.88 4.71 -29.24
N ASP A 38 8.61 5.07 -30.50
CA ASP A 38 7.62 6.11 -30.86
C ASP A 38 6.19 5.63 -30.68
N GLU A 39 5.90 4.40 -31.06
CA GLU A 39 4.59 3.78 -30.90
C GLU A 39 4.25 3.57 -29.43
N PHE A 40 5.21 3.03 -28.65
CA PHE A 40 5.04 2.88 -27.21
C PHE A 40 4.90 4.23 -26.49
N HIS A 41 5.63 5.25 -26.95
CA HIS A 41 5.48 6.61 -26.42
C HIS A 41 4.07 7.17 -26.65
N ASN A 42 3.49 6.96 -27.83
CA ASN A 42 2.12 7.36 -28.12
C ASN A 42 1.11 6.64 -27.23
N LEU A 43 1.30 5.33 -27.02
CA LEU A 43 0.50 4.54 -26.05
C LEU A 43 0.59 5.14 -24.65
N CYS A 44 1.79 5.48 -24.17
CA CYS A 44 1.95 6.12 -22.86
C CYS A 44 1.23 7.47 -22.79
N CYS A 45 1.32 8.31 -23.81
CA CYS A 45 0.66 9.62 -23.81
C CYS A 45 -0.88 9.50 -23.75
N ASP A 46 -1.46 8.44 -24.30
CA ASP A 46 -2.90 8.19 -24.27
C ASP A 46 -3.35 7.45 -22.99
N LEU A 47 -2.46 6.61 -22.46
CA LEU A 47 -2.65 5.88 -21.20
C LEU A 47 -2.65 6.81 -19.99
N PHE A 48 -1.79 7.81 -19.95
CA PHE A 48 -1.72 8.71 -18.81
C PHE A 48 -2.57 9.95 -19.03
N THR A 49 -3.31 10.33 -17.98
CA THR A 49 -4.26 11.43 -18.04
C THR A 49 -4.22 12.25 -16.77
N ILE A 50 -4.53 13.54 -16.89
CA ILE A 50 -4.77 14.44 -15.76
C ILE A 50 -6.16 15.04 -15.96
N ASP A 51 -7.07 14.77 -15.03
CA ASP A 51 -8.47 15.21 -15.10
C ASP A 51 -9.16 14.88 -16.45
N GLY A 52 -8.96 13.64 -16.92
CA GLY A 52 -9.54 13.13 -18.16
C GLY A 52 -8.89 13.64 -19.44
N ARG A 53 -7.86 14.50 -19.34
CA ARG A 53 -7.11 14.99 -20.50
C ARG A 53 -5.83 14.20 -20.68
N ARG A 54 -5.52 13.90 -21.94
CA ARG A 54 -4.26 13.30 -22.39
C ARG A 54 -3.07 14.00 -21.73
N HIS A 55 -2.13 13.24 -21.19
CA HIS A 55 -0.89 13.77 -20.62
C HIS A 55 0.32 13.39 -21.48
N VAL A 56 1.04 14.41 -21.97
CA VAL A 56 2.26 14.18 -22.76
C VAL A 56 3.39 13.80 -21.82
N VAL A 57 3.76 12.52 -21.82
CA VAL A 57 4.90 12.00 -21.06
C VAL A 57 6.20 12.44 -21.75
N SER A 58 7.31 12.53 -21.02
CA SER A 58 8.62 12.71 -21.67
C SER A 58 9.01 11.45 -22.45
N LYS A 59 9.73 11.63 -23.56
CA LYS A 59 10.25 10.48 -24.33
C LYS A 59 11.13 9.59 -23.45
N THR A 60 12.00 10.20 -22.64
CA THR A 60 12.87 9.53 -21.67
C THR A 60 12.10 8.60 -20.73
N ASP A 61 11.01 9.07 -20.14
CA ASP A 61 10.23 8.27 -19.18
C ASP A 61 9.50 7.13 -19.86
N SER A 62 8.89 7.37 -21.04
CA SER A 62 8.23 6.31 -21.80
C SER A 62 9.22 5.22 -22.24
N VAL A 63 10.43 5.60 -22.65
CA VAL A 63 11.49 4.63 -23.00
C VAL A 63 11.99 3.89 -21.77
N ALA A 64 12.07 4.54 -20.60
CA ALA A 64 12.41 3.88 -19.34
C ALA A 64 11.38 2.80 -18.97
N MET A 65 10.07 3.12 -19.07
CA MET A 65 9.00 2.14 -18.88
C MET A 65 9.11 0.98 -19.87
N MET A 66 9.32 1.27 -21.16
CA MET A 66 9.46 0.27 -22.21
C MET A 66 10.60 -0.72 -21.91
N LYS A 67 11.78 -0.20 -21.54
CA LYS A 67 12.96 -1.02 -21.22
C LYS A 67 12.74 -1.95 -20.04
N VAL A 68 11.94 -1.53 -19.07
CA VAL A 68 11.59 -2.33 -17.90
C VAL A 68 10.59 -3.43 -18.27
N LEU A 69 9.63 -3.13 -19.16
CA LEU A 69 8.57 -4.04 -19.59
C LEU A 69 9.00 -5.03 -20.68
N CYS A 70 10.00 -4.69 -21.50
CA CYS A 70 10.54 -5.54 -22.57
C CYS A 70 11.22 -6.80 -21.99
N GLY A 71 10.79 -7.98 -22.44
CA GLY A 71 11.26 -9.26 -21.90
C GLY A 71 12.54 -9.76 -22.54
N ASP A 72 12.70 -9.55 -23.85
CA ASP A 72 13.79 -10.14 -24.64
C ASP A 72 15.03 -9.25 -24.81
N LYS A 73 14.99 -7.99 -24.32
CA LYS A 73 16.13 -7.05 -24.24
C LYS A 73 16.92 -6.90 -25.55
N ASP A 74 16.31 -7.24 -26.68
CA ASP A 74 16.96 -7.22 -28.00
C ASP A 74 17.01 -5.82 -28.61
N GLY A 75 16.40 -4.84 -27.94
CA GLY A 75 16.38 -3.44 -28.32
C GLY A 75 15.36 -3.09 -29.41
N ARG A 76 14.52 -4.04 -29.85
CA ARG A 76 13.56 -3.81 -30.93
C ARG A 76 12.23 -3.21 -30.45
N GLY A 77 11.88 -3.36 -29.18
CA GLY A 77 10.66 -2.79 -28.60
C GLY A 77 9.83 -3.83 -27.85
N ILE A 78 8.51 -3.66 -27.84
CA ILE A 78 7.58 -4.62 -27.21
C ILE A 78 6.89 -5.45 -28.30
N ALA A 79 7.35 -6.67 -28.50
CA ALA A 79 6.70 -7.63 -29.39
C ALA A 79 5.32 -8.04 -28.85
N THR A 80 4.43 -8.52 -29.74
CA THR A 80 3.06 -8.96 -29.36
C THR A 80 3.03 -9.93 -28.17
N LYS A 81 4.00 -10.87 -28.09
CA LYS A 81 4.13 -11.83 -26.96
C LYS A 81 4.37 -11.14 -25.61
N ASP A 82 5.14 -10.05 -25.60
CA ASP A 82 5.49 -9.29 -24.41
C ASP A 82 4.38 -8.27 -24.10
N PHE A 83 3.65 -7.83 -25.11
CA PHE A 83 2.50 -6.96 -24.93
C PHE A 83 1.38 -7.64 -24.14
N ALA A 84 1.15 -8.95 -24.30
CA ALA A 84 0.19 -9.67 -23.47
C ALA A 84 0.53 -9.63 -21.98
N PHE A 85 1.82 -9.68 -21.65
CA PHE A 85 2.28 -9.46 -20.28
C PHE A 85 2.03 -8.01 -19.84
N CYS A 86 2.37 -7.02 -20.67
CA CYS A 86 2.15 -5.61 -20.38
C CYS A 86 0.66 -5.31 -20.16
N TRP A 87 -0.21 -5.90 -20.97
CA TRP A 87 -1.64 -5.80 -20.85
C TRP A 87 -2.13 -6.23 -19.46
N LYS A 88 -1.78 -7.47 -19.09
CA LYS A 88 -2.24 -8.07 -17.84
C LYS A 88 -1.64 -7.44 -16.59
N TYR A 89 -0.33 -7.20 -16.59
CA TYR A 89 0.42 -6.85 -15.38
C TYR A 89 0.76 -5.36 -15.25
N TRP A 90 0.47 -4.54 -16.26
CA TRP A 90 0.77 -3.11 -16.25
C TRP A 90 -0.42 -2.25 -16.69
N LEU A 91 -0.92 -2.43 -17.92
CA LEU A 91 -2.02 -1.62 -18.47
C LEU A 91 -3.31 -1.77 -17.68
N ASN A 92 -3.74 -3.01 -17.39
CA ASN A 92 -5.01 -3.23 -16.69
C ASN A 92 -5.01 -2.65 -15.27
N GLN A 93 -3.86 -2.64 -14.59
CA GLN A 93 -3.73 -1.98 -13.28
C GLN A 93 -3.96 -0.46 -13.42
N ILE A 94 -3.50 0.15 -14.51
CA ILE A 94 -3.63 1.58 -14.76
C ILE A 94 -5.02 1.97 -15.26
N LEU A 95 -5.63 1.13 -16.11
CA LEU A 95 -6.94 1.36 -16.70
C LEU A 95 -8.10 1.06 -15.76
N SER A 96 -7.91 0.16 -14.79
CA SER A 96 -8.94 -0.27 -13.85
C SER A 96 -8.36 -0.35 -12.44
N PRO A 97 -8.06 0.80 -11.81
CA PRO A 97 -7.52 0.83 -10.45
C PRO A 97 -8.49 0.18 -9.47
N ARG A 98 -7.96 -0.66 -8.57
CA ARG A 98 -8.67 -1.20 -7.41
C ARG A 98 -8.00 -0.65 -6.17
N ALA A 99 -8.67 0.28 -5.51
CA ALA A 99 -8.05 1.13 -4.51
C ALA A 99 -8.44 0.73 -3.08
N ALA A 100 -7.46 0.76 -2.20
CA ALA A 100 -7.65 0.73 -0.75
C ALA A 100 -7.22 2.07 -0.15
N ILE A 101 -7.87 2.47 0.95
CA ILE A 101 -7.41 3.59 1.79
C ILE A 101 -7.00 3.09 3.17
N PHE A 102 -5.86 3.57 3.65
CA PHE A 102 -5.24 3.24 4.92
C PHE A 102 -5.31 4.47 5.81
N VAL A 103 -6.16 4.41 6.83
CA VAL A 103 -6.33 5.43 7.86
C VAL A 103 -5.45 5.04 9.04
N VAL A 104 -4.28 5.66 9.12
CA VAL A 104 -3.22 5.25 10.03
C VAL A 104 -3.34 6.00 11.35
N ASP A 105 -3.54 5.25 12.43
CA ASP A 105 -3.36 5.67 13.82
C ASP A 105 -4.03 7.02 14.20
N VAL A 106 -5.24 7.25 13.71
CA VAL A 106 -6.05 8.41 14.11
C VAL A 106 -6.68 8.12 15.49
N GLN A 107 -5.82 8.02 16.50
CA GLN A 107 -6.13 7.62 17.87
C GLN A 107 -6.02 8.80 18.83
N ASN A 108 -6.70 8.69 19.98
CA ASN A 108 -6.77 9.76 20.98
C ASN A 108 -5.37 10.21 21.46
N ASP A 109 -4.46 9.27 21.75
CA ASP A 109 -3.13 9.63 22.25
C ASP A 109 -2.29 10.47 21.29
N PHE A 110 -2.52 10.37 19.97
CA PHE A 110 -1.82 11.18 18.98
C PHE A 110 -2.49 12.54 18.70
N ILE A 111 -3.70 12.77 19.20
CA ILE A 111 -4.49 13.98 18.95
C ILE A 111 -4.56 14.89 20.19
N ASP A 112 -5.01 14.35 21.31
CA ASP A 112 -5.24 15.10 22.56
C ASP A 112 -4.75 14.37 23.82
N GLY A 113 -4.18 13.18 23.68
CA GLY A 113 -3.59 12.41 24.79
C GLY A 113 -2.08 12.57 24.95
N SER A 114 -1.42 11.49 25.39
CA SER A 114 -0.05 11.55 25.94
C SER A 114 1.05 11.85 24.91
N LEU A 115 0.79 11.55 23.64
CA LEU A 115 1.71 11.78 22.50
C LEU A 115 1.05 12.68 21.44
N ALA A 116 0.23 13.63 21.88
CA ALA A 116 -0.47 14.54 20.99
C ALA A 116 0.53 15.32 20.12
N LEU A 117 0.34 15.32 18.80
CA LEU A 117 1.30 15.95 17.87
C LEU A 117 1.53 17.45 18.13
N ARG A 118 0.55 18.13 18.73
CA ARG A 118 0.66 19.54 19.13
C ARG A 118 1.74 19.78 20.19
N LEU A 119 2.12 18.72 20.92
CA LEU A 119 3.19 18.72 21.93
C LEU A 119 4.55 18.36 21.34
N CYS A 120 4.59 17.87 20.10
CA CYS A 120 5.82 17.54 19.38
C CYS A 120 6.43 18.80 18.74
N SER A 121 7.69 18.69 18.27
CA SER A 121 8.45 19.83 17.76
C SER A 121 7.86 20.48 16.51
N ALA A 122 7.06 19.75 15.73
CA ALA A 122 6.36 20.31 14.57
C ALA A 122 5.13 21.15 14.93
N CYS A 123 4.62 21.02 16.16
CA CYS A 123 3.43 21.73 16.66
C CYS A 123 2.20 21.58 15.76
N GLN A 124 2.09 20.47 15.01
CA GLN A 124 0.94 20.19 14.15
C GLN A 124 -0.21 19.60 14.98
N ASP A 125 -1.46 19.90 14.60
CA ASP A 125 -2.63 19.37 15.30
C ASP A 125 -3.18 18.13 14.60
N GLY A 126 -3.10 16.98 15.27
CA GLY A 126 -3.62 15.71 14.76
C GLY A 126 -5.13 15.72 14.50
N LEU A 127 -5.91 16.59 15.16
CA LEU A 127 -7.36 16.67 14.94
C LEU A 127 -7.71 17.18 13.53
N GLU A 128 -6.83 17.96 12.90
CA GLU A 128 -7.07 18.57 11.58
C GLU A 128 -7.26 17.55 10.47
N VAL A 129 -6.76 16.32 10.63
CA VAL A 129 -6.91 15.27 9.61
C VAL A 129 -8.31 14.67 9.60
N VAL A 130 -9.01 14.67 10.73
CA VAL A 130 -10.30 13.98 10.91
C VAL A 130 -11.36 14.44 9.90
N PRO A 131 -11.67 15.75 9.73
CA PRO A 131 -12.67 16.17 8.75
C PRO A 131 -12.31 15.77 7.32
N VAL A 132 -11.04 15.91 6.94
CA VAL A 132 -10.56 15.57 5.58
C VAL A 132 -10.68 14.06 5.33
N ILE A 133 -10.29 13.24 6.31
CA ILE A 133 -10.42 11.78 6.22
C ILE A 133 -11.89 11.37 6.16
N ASN A 134 -12.77 11.99 6.95
CA ASN A 134 -14.20 11.69 6.91
C ASN A 134 -14.82 11.95 5.53
N GLU A 135 -14.44 13.04 4.86
CA GLU A 135 -14.86 13.33 3.47
C GLU A 135 -14.30 12.29 2.48
N LEU A 136 -13.04 11.88 2.63
CA LEU A 136 -12.46 10.82 1.82
C LEU A 136 -13.19 9.49 2.00
N LEU A 137 -13.64 9.19 3.22
CA LEU A 137 -14.41 7.99 3.56
C LEU A 137 -15.87 8.03 3.05
N ASP A 138 -16.31 9.09 2.37
CA ASP A 138 -17.54 9.11 1.57
C ASP A 138 -17.31 8.64 0.13
N LEU A 139 -16.05 8.49 -0.30
CA LEU A 139 -15.69 7.91 -1.60
C LEU A 139 -15.72 6.38 -1.54
N THR A 140 -15.81 5.76 -2.72
CA THR A 140 -15.83 4.30 -2.85
C THR A 140 -14.42 3.74 -2.97
N PHE A 141 -14.00 3.00 -1.94
CA PHE A 141 -12.81 2.15 -1.95
C PHE A 141 -13.21 0.67 -1.89
N GLU A 142 -12.37 -0.21 -2.42
CA GLU A 142 -12.56 -1.67 -2.33
C GLU A 142 -12.38 -2.19 -0.90
N VAL A 143 -11.57 -1.48 -0.11
CA VAL A 143 -11.40 -1.72 1.31
C VAL A 143 -10.88 -0.47 2.02
N VAL A 144 -11.42 -0.21 3.21
CA VAL A 144 -10.87 0.78 4.15
C VAL A 144 -10.15 0.01 5.25
N VAL A 145 -8.89 0.38 5.51
CA VAL A 145 -8.05 -0.22 6.53
C VAL A 145 -7.76 0.82 7.60
N TYR A 146 -8.25 0.59 8.82
CA TYR A 146 -7.84 1.36 9.99
C TYR A 146 -6.67 0.66 10.67
N THR A 147 -5.63 1.40 10.99
CA THR A 147 -4.54 0.88 11.82
C THR A 147 -4.58 1.50 13.19
N LYS A 148 -4.11 0.74 14.18
CA LYS A 148 -4.02 1.20 15.56
C LYS A 148 -2.66 0.78 16.13
N ASP A 149 -1.92 1.71 16.70
CA ASP A 149 -0.95 1.33 17.72
C ASP A 149 -1.68 0.77 18.93
N TYR A 150 -1.13 -0.31 19.46
CA TYR A 150 -1.80 -1.09 20.49
C TYR A 150 -0.77 -1.83 21.33
N HIS A 151 -0.10 -1.07 22.19
CA HIS A 151 1.06 -1.53 22.92
C HIS A 151 0.68 -2.19 24.26
N PRO A 152 1.35 -3.29 24.65
CA PRO A 152 1.27 -3.75 26.02
C PRO A 152 1.91 -2.73 26.99
N PRO A 153 1.51 -2.67 28.27
CA PRO A 153 2.04 -1.69 29.22
C PRO A 153 3.57 -1.74 29.41
N ASN A 154 4.20 -2.90 29.17
CA ASN A 154 5.64 -3.13 29.28
C ASN A 154 6.40 -3.04 27.93
N HIS A 155 5.80 -2.43 26.91
CA HIS A 155 6.40 -2.30 25.57
C HIS A 155 7.78 -1.61 25.59
N LEU A 156 8.72 -2.09 24.75
CA LEU A 156 10.11 -1.62 24.71
C LEU A 156 10.27 -0.16 24.31
N SER A 157 9.30 0.37 23.57
CA SER A 157 9.40 1.73 23.04
C SER A 157 9.11 2.78 24.11
N PHE A 158 8.53 2.41 25.25
CA PHE A 158 8.26 3.37 26.32
C PHE A 158 9.52 3.68 27.14
N PHE A 159 9.78 4.97 27.31
CA PHE A 159 10.86 5.48 28.14
C PHE A 159 10.82 4.90 29.57
N ASP A 160 9.63 4.81 30.16
CA ASP A 160 9.41 4.25 31.50
C ASP A 160 9.84 2.78 31.62
N ASN A 161 9.89 2.05 30.50
CA ASN A 161 10.29 0.65 30.44
C ASN A 161 11.77 0.47 30.08
N LEU A 162 12.54 1.54 29.88
CA LEU A 162 13.95 1.47 29.48
C LEU A 162 14.78 0.58 30.41
N SER A 163 14.57 0.66 31.73
CA SER A 163 15.31 -0.11 32.73
C SER A 163 14.96 -1.60 32.75
N GLN A 164 13.90 -2.02 32.06
CA GLN A 164 13.47 -3.42 32.02
C GLN A 164 14.31 -4.25 31.04
N ARG A 165 15.06 -3.60 30.14
CA ARG A 165 15.85 -4.24 29.09
C ARG A 165 17.29 -3.77 29.18
N LYS A 166 18.20 -4.66 28.80
CA LYS A 166 19.63 -4.34 28.75
C LYS A 166 19.94 -3.56 27.48
N LEU A 167 20.73 -2.49 27.61
CA LEU A 167 21.26 -1.78 26.45
C LEU A 167 22.51 -2.48 25.90
N HIS A 168 22.57 -2.55 24.57
CA HIS A 168 23.73 -3.05 23.85
C HIS A 168 24.90 -2.07 24.02
N PRO A 169 26.17 -2.53 24.11
CA PRO A 169 27.33 -1.64 24.25
C PRO A 169 27.52 -0.61 23.14
N SER A 170 26.91 -0.82 21.97
CA SER A 170 26.91 0.16 20.87
C SER A 170 25.90 1.29 21.03
N SER A 171 24.97 1.20 22.00
CA SER A 171 24.02 2.27 22.28
C SER A 171 24.78 3.51 22.71
N LYS A 172 24.55 4.63 21.99
CA LYS A 172 25.19 5.91 22.31
C LYS A 172 24.68 6.47 23.64
N ALA A 173 23.37 6.31 23.89
CA ALA A 173 22.75 6.68 25.14
C ALA A 173 22.96 5.58 26.19
N LYS A 174 23.31 5.99 27.41
CA LYS A 174 23.35 5.13 28.60
C LYS A 174 22.01 5.18 29.32
N ALA A 175 21.63 4.09 29.98
CA ALA A 175 20.31 3.97 30.62
C ALA A 175 20.02 5.07 31.68
N ASN A 176 21.05 5.56 32.38
CA ASN A 176 20.93 6.62 33.38
C ASN A 176 20.98 8.05 32.82
N GLU A 177 21.28 8.21 31.53
CA GLU A 177 21.46 9.50 30.86
C GLU A 177 20.45 9.72 29.73
N ALA A 178 19.81 8.63 29.27
CA ALA A 178 18.81 8.65 28.22
C ALA A 178 17.62 9.55 28.59
N LYS A 179 17.10 10.24 27.59
CA LYS A 179 15.94 11.11 27.69
C LYS A 179 14.82 10.62 26.78
N LEU A 180 13.64 11.18 26.98
CA LEU A 180 12.53 11.01 26.05
C LEU A 180 12.99 11.40 24.64
N LEU A 181 12.60 10.61 23.65
CA LEU A 181 12.94 10.71 22.23
C LEU A 181 14.39 10.38 21.86
N ASP A 182 15.24 9.98 22.82
CA ASP A 182 16.56 9.43 22.49
C ASP A 182 16.42 8.09 21.76
N VAL A 183 17.42 7.80 20.94
CA VAL A 183 17.59 6.49 20.28
C VAL A 183 18.52 5.63 21.13
N VAL A 184 18.04 4.45 21.51
CA VAL A 184 18.81 3.43 22.23
C VAL A 184 18.96 2.17 21.37
N VAL A 185 19.95 1.34 21.70
CA VAL A 185 20.09 0.00 21.10
C VAL A 185 19.91 -1.04 22.21
N PHE A 186 18.88 -1.86 22.13
CA PHE A 186 18.66 -2.96 23.06
C PHE A 186 19.54 -4.16 22.72
N ASP A 187 20.03 -4.84 23.75
CA ASP A 187 20.83 -6.07 23.67
C ASP A 187 19.94 -7.30 23.45
N SER A 188 19.21 -7.29 22.33
CA SER A 188 18.41 -8.43 21.84
C SER A 188 19.14 -9.18 20.73
N GLN A 189 18.55 -10.26 20.23
CA GLN A 189 19.09 -11.05 19.11
C GLN A 189 18.05 -11.14 17.98
N PRO A 190 18.18 -10.33 16.90
CA PRO A 190 19.20 -9.30 16.67
C PRO A 190 19.02 -8.08 17.57
N SER A 191 20.08 -7.27 17.75
CA SER A 191 19.99 -6.00 18.49
C SER A 191 19.03 -5.04 17.79
N VAL A 192 18.24 -4.30 18.57
CA VAL A 192 17.18 -3.44 18.06
C VAL A 192 17.45 -1.98 18.40
N GLU A 193 17.49 -1.12 17.39
CA GLU A 193 17.55 0.33 17.56
C GLU A 193 16.13 0.90 17.74
N GLN A 194 15.88 1.60 18.85
CA GLN A 194 14.55 2.05 19.25
C GLN A 194 14.55 3.51 19.72
N ILE A 195 13.56 4.28 19.26
CA ILE A 195 13.26 5.61 19.80
C ILE A 195 12.43 5.45 21.08
N LEU A 196 12.79 6.16 22.14
CA LEU A 196 12.03 6.14 23.39
C LEU A 196 10.88 7.13 23.36
N TRP A 197 9.65 6.64 23.46
CA TRP A 197 8.41 7.42 23.46
C TRP A 197 7.84 7.54 24.88
N PRO A 198 6.97 8.54 25.15
CA PRO A 198 6.12 8.49 26.34
C PRO A 198 5.20 7.28 26.25
N VAL A 199 4.62 6.84 27.37
CA VAL A 199 3.58 5.80 27.33
C VAL A 199 2.40 6.31 26.51
N HIS A 200 2.00 5.56 25.48
CA HIS A 200 0.92 5.92 24.57
C HIS A 200 0.27 4.66 24.01
N CYS A 201 -0.97 4.77 23.54
CA CYS A 201 -1.72 3.74 22.85
C CYS A 201 -1.70 2.37 23.57
N VAL A 202 -1.73 2.40 24.91
CA VAL A 202 -1.70 1.19 25.73
C VAL A 202 -2.99 0.40 25.52
N GLU A 203 -2.86 -0.91 25.35
CA GLU A 203 -3.98 -1.81 25.12
C GLU A 203 -5.12 -1.63 26.15
N GLY A 204 -6.36 -1.61 25.66
CA GLY A 204 -7.56 -1.44 26.47
C GLY A 204 -7.77 -0.05 27.06
N THR A 205 -6.88 0.92 26.81
CA THR A 205 -7.05 2.30 27.28
C THR A 205 -7.78 3.17 26.27
N LYS A 206 -8.40 4.26 26.77
CA LYS A 206 -8.99 5.29 25.92
C LYS A 206 -7.98 5.89 24.93
N GLY A 207 -6.71 6.04 25.34
CA GLY A 207 -5.65 6.56 24.48
C GLY A 207 -5.46 5.74 23.20
N ALA A 208 -5.67 4.42 23.27
CA ALA A 208 -5.57 3.49 22.15
C ALA A 208 -6.84 3.37 21.30
N GLU A 209 -7.94 4.04 21.65
CA GLU A 209 -9.14 4.07 20.81
C GLU A 209 -8.94 5.01 19.62
N LEU A 210 -9.60 4.69 18.50
CA LEU A 210 -9.71 5.65 17.39
C LEU A 210 -10.47 6.89 17.89
N HIS A 211 -10.14 8.06 17.35
CA HIS A 211 -10.77 9.31 17.75
C HIS A 211 -12.29 9.24 17.53
N PRO A 212 -13.13 9.69 18.48
CA PRO A 212 -14.58 9.53 18.39
C PRO A 212 -15.23 10.22 17.19
N ASP A 213 -14.61 11.30 16.69
CA ASP A 213 -15.11 12.04 15.53
C ASP A 213 -14.69 11.41 14.18
N LEU A 214 -13.83 10.39 14.20
CA LEU A 214 -13.45 9.66 12.99
C LEU A 214 -14.60 8.73 12.57
N LYS A 215 -15.05 8.88 11.33
CA LYS A 215 -16.04 8.00 10.73
C LYS A 215 -15.48 6.59 10.60
N ILE A 216 -16.24 5.60 11.06
CA ILE A 216 -15.96 4.18 10.86
C ILE A 216 -16.94 3.64 9.81
N VAL A 217 -16.41 3.23 8.65
CA VAL A 217 -17.24 2.69 7.57
C VAL A 217 -17.57 1.21 7.80
N GLU A 218 -18.63 0.71 7.16
CA GLU A 218 -18.94 -0.73 7.20
C GLU A 218 -17.91 -1.55 6.42
N ASN A 219 -17.76 -2.84 6.77
CA ASN A 219 -16.85 -3.80 6.11
C ASN A 219 -15.36 -3.37 6.05
N HIS A 220 -14.95 -2.49 6.96
CA HIS A 220 -13.55 -2.10 7.12
C HIS A 220 -12.70 -3.23 7.73
N LEU A 221 -11.39 -3.11 7.57
CA LEU A 221 -10.40 -3.92 8.31
C LEU A 221 -9.81 -3.09 9.44
N VAL A 222 -9.51 -3.72 10.56
CA VAL A 222 -8.71 -3.13 11.64
C VAL A 222 -7.45 -3.96 11.84
N HIS A 223 -6.30 -3.30 11.83
CA HIS A 223 -5.02 -3.93 12.14
C HIS A 223 -4.35 -3.25 13.33
N LEU A 224 -4.06 -4.07 14.34
CA LEU A 224 -3.27 -3.66 15.51
C LEU A 224 -1.78 -3.80 15.19
N LYS A 225 -0.99 -2.84 15.67
CA LYS A 225 0.46 -2.76 15.52
C LYS A 225 1.12 -2.60 16.89
N GLY A 226 2.38 -3.01 17.00
CA GLY A 226 3.16 -2.85 18.23
C GLY A 226 2.65 -3.69 19.42
N THR A 227 1.95 -4.80 19.16
CA THR A 227 1.34 -5.66 20.19
C THR A 227 2.34 -6.57 20.90
N ASP A 228 3.54 -6.72 20.34
CA ASP A 228 4.60 -7.53 20.93
C ASP A 228 5.43 -6.63 21.87
N PRO A 229 5.59 -6.98 23.16
CA PRO A 229 6.30 -6.11 24.11
C PRO A 229 7.74 -5.82 23.72
N ASP A 230 8.38 -6.64 22.89
CA ASP A 230 9.80 -6.54 22.52
C ASP A 230 10.02 -6.12 21.06
N ILE A 231 8.96 -5.83 20.30
CA ILE A 231 9.05 -5.45 18.89
C ILE A 231 8.13 -4.27 18.57
N GLU A 232 8.73 -3.15 18.14
CA GLU A 232 7.99 -2.00 17.60
C GLU A 232 7.53 -2.26 16.16
N SER A 233 6.43 -1.62 15.75
CA SER A 233 5.89 -1.74 14.39
C SER A 233 5.20 -0.47 13.91
N TYR A 234 5.96 0.46 13.33
CA TYR A 234 5.39 1.65 12.71
C TYR A 234 4.58 1.33 11.44
N SER A 235 5.08 0.43 10.60
CA SER A 235 4.38 0.00 9.38
C SER A 235 3.37 -1.09 9.73
N VAL A 236 2.19 -1.05 9.09
CA VAL A 236 1.21 -2.16 9.19
C VAL A 236 1.64 -3.40 8.39
N PHE A 237 2.57 -3.23 7.44
CA PHE A 237 3.04 -4.30 6.56
C PHE A 237 4.23 -5.05 7.14
N LYS A 238 5.08 -4.39 7.91
CA LYS A 238 6.30 -4.97 8.49
C LYS A 238 6.59 -4.41 9.86
N ASP A 239 6.98 -5.29 10.77
CA ASP A 239 7.53 -4.88 12.05
C ASP A 239 9.04 -4.56 11.95
N GLN A 240 9.62 -4.07 13.04
CA GLN A 240 11.03 -3.69 13.13
C GLN A 240 11.99 -4.86 12.87
N THR A 241 11.55 -6.11 13.07
CA THR A 241 12.32 -7.32 12.74
C THR A 241 12.22 -7.72 11.25
N GLN A 242 11.56 -6.90 10.43
CA GLN A 242 11.24 -7.16 9.03
C GLN A 242 10.25 -8.31 8.80
N ARG A 243 9.56 -8.77 9.86
CA ARG A 243 8.52 -9.78 9.72
C ARG A 243 7.31 -9.14 9.04
N VAL A 244 6.85 -9.80 7.99
CA VAL A 244 5.79 -9.30 7.10
C VAL A 244 4.41 -9.71 7.60
N ASN A 245 3.45 -8.80 7.55
CA ASN A 245 2.03 -9.07 7.78
C ASN A 245 1.42 -9.78 6.57
N THR A 246 1.63 -11.09 6.49
CA THR A 246 1.19 -11.93 5.37
C THR A 246 -0.33 -12.00 5.23
N ALA A 247 -1.07 -11.88 6.33
CA ALA A 247 -2.53 -11.92 6.33
C ALA A 247 -3.13 -10.70 5.62
N LEU A 248 -2.69 -9.49 5.98
CA LEU A 248 -3.11 -8.26 5.30
C LEU A 248 -2.76 -8.31 3.82
N ILE A 249 -1.54 -8.72 3.48
CA ILE A 249 -1.13 -8.82 2.07
C ILE A 249 -1.98 -9.84 1.30
N ALA A 250 -2.32 -10.98 1.92
CA ALA A 250 -3.18 -11.97 1.29
C ALA A 250 -4.60 -11.42 1.03
N ASP A 251 -5.16 -10.64 1.96
CA ASP A 251 -6.48 -10.02 1.79
C ASP A 251 -6.47 -8.96 0.67
N LEU A 252 -5.47 -8.05 0.68
CA LEU A 252 -5.31 -7.06 -0.39
C LEU A 252 -5.16 -7.72 -1.77
N LYS A 253 -4.39 -8.82 -1.86
CA LYS A 253 -4.26 -9.59 -3.09
C LYS A 253 -5.57 -10.28 -3.49
N ALA A 254 -6.32 -10.83 -2.55
CA ALA A 254 -7.60 -11.47 -2.83
C ALA A 254 -8.67 -10.48 -3.34
N ARG A 255 -8.51 -9.19 -3.02
CA ARG A 255 -9.35 -8.09 -3.51
C ARG A 255 -8.81 -7.45 -4.79
N ASP A 256 -7.71 -7.96 -5.33
CA ASP A 256 -6.98 -7.42 -6.48
C ASP A 256 -6.58 -5.94 -6.32
N ILE A 257 -6.23 -5.51 -5.10
CA ILE A 257 -5.83 -4.12 -4.83
C ILE A 257 -4.57 -3.78 -5.62
N THR A 258 -4.63 -2.67 -6.36
CA THR A 258 -3.52 -2.12 -7.16
C THR A 258 -3.01 -0.80 -6.59
N ASP A 259 -3.86 -0.08 -5.86
CA ASP A 259 -3.59 1.28 -5.37
C ASP A 259 -3.84 1.38 -3.88
N ILE A 260 -2.91 2.04 -3.19
CA ILE A 260 -3.00 2.31 -1.76
C ILE A 260 -2.88 3.81 -1.52
N PHE A 261 -3.94 4.37 -0.95
CA PHE A 261 -3.97 5.74 -0.45
C PHE A 261 -3.70 5.70 1.06
N VAL A 262 -2.74 6.48 1.55
CA VAL A 262 -2.35 6.49 2.96
C VAL A 262 -2.56 7.88 3.54
N CYS A 263 -3.23 7.95 4.69
CA CYS A 263 -3.48 9.16 5.45
C CYS A 263 -3.43 8.87 6.96
N GLY A 264 -3.46 9.91 7.80
CA GLY A 264 -3.48 9.77 9.26
C GLY A 264 -2.20 10.27 9.93
N LEU A 265 -1.76 9.59 11.00
CA LEU A 265 -0.73 10.07 11.92
C LEU A 265 0.33 8.97 12.16
N ALA A 266 1.61 9.26 12.40
CA ALA A 266 2.33 10.47 12.05
C ALA A 266 2.97 10.35 10.66
N SER A 267 2.99 11.43 9.86
CA SER A 267 3.50 11.46 8.47
C SER A 267 4.98 11.09 8.34
N ASP A 268 5.77 11.39 9.36
CA ASP A 268 7.21 11.08 9.48
C ASP A 268 7.50 9.70 10.10
N PHE A 269 6.47 8.98 10.54
CA PHE A 269 6.57 7.63 11.13
C PHE A 269 5.58 6.66 10.47
N CYS A 270 4.48 6.31 11.15
CA CYS A 270 3.59 5.22 10.76
C CYS A 270 3.01 5.38 9.35
N VAL A 271 2.58 6.58 8.97
CA VAL A 271 2.07 6.87 7.62
C VAL A 271 3.17 6.69 6.58
N GLY A 272 4.32 7.34 6.78
CA GLY A 272 5.44 7.28 5.84
C GLY A 272 6.02 5.87 5.68
N MET A 273 6.19 5.15 6.79
CA MET A 273 6.69 3.77 6.78
C MET A 273 5.69 2.80 6.15
N THR A 274 4.39 2.97 6.42
CA THR A 274 3.33 2.19 5.77
C THR A 274 3.31 2.43 4.26
N ALA A 275 3.40 3.68 3.82
CA ALA A 275 3.43 4.03 2.40
C ALA A 275 4.69 3.49 1.70
N MET A 276 5.85 3.61 2.35
CA MET A 276 7.11 3.07 1.84
C MET A 276 7.05 1.56 1.66
N ASP A 277 6.49 0.82 2.62
CA ASP A 277 6.34 -0.63 2.50
C ASP A 277 5.26 -1.04 1.49
N ALA A 278 4.15 -0.31 1.40
CA ALA A 278 3.14 -0.49 0.37
C ALA A 278 3.77 -0.39 -1.03
N GLN A 279 4.58 0.63 -1.27
CA GLN A 279 5.32 0.78 -2.52
C GLN A 279 6.20 -0.44 -2.77
N ARG A 280 7.03 -0.84 -1.79
CA ARG A 280 7.98 -1.96 -1.94
C ARG A 280 7.28 -3.29 -2.19
N LEU A 281 6.04 -3.44 -1.74
CA LEU A 281 5.20 -4.61 -1.98
C LEU A 281 4.55 -4.61 -3.37
N GLY A 282 4.69 -3.52 -4.11
CA GLY A 282 4.26 -3.40 -5.50
C GLY A 282 2.98 -2.59 -5.70
N TYR A 283 2.43 -1.97 -4.65
CA TYR A 283 1.23 -1.14 -4.78
C TYR A 283 1.58 0.26 -5.26
N ARG A 284 0.74 0.81 -6.16
CA ARG A 284 0.82 2.22 -6.54
C ARG A 284 0.35 3.04 -5.36
N THR A 285 1.26 3.82 -4.77
CA THR A 285 1.03 4.37 -3.44
C THR A 285 1.00 5.90 -3.47
N MET A 286 -0.03 6.47 -2.86
CA MET A 286 -0.17 7.90 -2.64
C MET A 286 -0.28 8.19 -1.15
N VAL A 287 0.50 9.16 -0.65
CA VAL A 287 0.28 9.77 0.67
C VAL A 287 -0.56 11.03 0.47
N ILE A 288 -1.66 11.12 1.22
CA ILE A 288 -2.56 12.26 1.18
C ILE A 288 -2.09 13.29 2.23
N GLU A 289 -1.43 14.34 1.75
CA GLU A 289 -0.68 15.29 2.57
C GLU A 289 -1.56 16.11 3.50
N ASP A 290 -2.65 16.67 3.00
CA ASP A 290 -3.61 17.47 3.77
C ASP A 290 -4.42 16.62 4.76
N ALA A 291 -4.52 15.31 4.53
CA ALA A 291 -5.07 14.31 5.45
C ALA A 291 -4.01 13.65 6.35
N SER A 292 -2.80 14.21 6.47
CA SER A 292 -1.73 13.69 7.32
C SER A 292 -1.06 14.79 8.17
N ARG A 293 -0.59 14.44 9.36
CA ARG A 293 0.22 15.32 10.22
C ARG A 293 1.37 14.54 10.85
N GLY A 294 2.46 15.22 11.20
CA GLY A 294 3.69 14.59 11.71
C GLY A 294 4.24 15.26 12.97
N ALA A 295 5.24 14.61 13.56
CA ALA A 295 5.80 15.01 14.85
C ALA A 295 6.98 15.99 14.72
N ASN A 296 7.77 15.90 13.65
CA ASN A 296 8.98 16.71 13.46
C ASN A 296 9.14 17.22 12.01
N LEU A 297 9.27 18.53 11.82
CA LEU A 297 9.33 19.14 10.48
C LEU A 297 10.48 18.62 9.60
N ASP A 298 11.67 18.45 10.16
CA ASP A 298 12.82 17.97 9.40
C ASP A 298 12.63 16.50 8.98
N LYS A 299 12.09 15.67 9.89
CA LYS A 299 11.77 14.27 9.58
C LYS A 299 10.61 14.12 8.60
N ILE A 300 9.62 15.02 8.67
CA ILE A 300 8.53 15.07 7.69
C ILE A 300 9.12 15.32 6.30
N GLU A 301 9.99 16.31 6.15
CA GLU A 301 10.60 16.61 4.86
C GLU A 301 11.51 15.47 4.39
N GLU A 302 12.33 14.89 5.28
CA GLU A 302 13.15 13.72 4.95
C GLU A 302 12.31 12.54 4.45
N MET A 303 11.20 12.25 5.15
CA MET A 303 10.27 11.18 4.78
C MET A 303 9.61 11.46 3.43
N LYS A 304 9.15 12.70 3.18
CA LYS A 304 8.59 13.09 1.89
C LYS A 304 9.57 12.85 0.75
N GLN A 305 10.81 13.30 0.91
CA GLN A 305 11.87 13.08 -0.08
C GLN A 305 12.17 11.57 -0.27
N GLY A 306 12.13 10.79 0.81
CA GLY A 306 12.25 9.33 0.76
C GLY A 306 11.13 8.68 -0.06
N LEU A 307 9.88 9.05 0.21
CA LEU A 307 8.69 8.55 -0.48
C LEU A 307 8.72 8.87 -1.98
N LEU A 308 9.08 10.10 -2.34
CA LEU A 308 9.22 10.52 -3.74
C LEU A 308 10.31 9.71 -4.46
N ARG A 309 11.47 9.50 -3.82
CA ARG A 309 12.54 8.66 -4.38
C ARG A 309 12.13 7.20 -4.53
N ALA A 310 11.26 6.69 -3.66
CA ALA A 310 10.70 5.35 -3.78
C ALA A 310 9.61 5.24 -4.86
N GLY A 311 9.18 6.36 -5.45
CA GLY A 311 8.14 6.40 -6.47
C GLY A 311 6.72 6.52 -5.92
N CYS A 312 6.55 6.82 -4.63
CA CYS A 312 5.24 7.22 -4.11
C CYS A 312 4.85 8.59 -4.69
N VAL A 313 3.55 8.86 -4.72
CA VAL A 313 3.01 10.19 -4.96
C VAL A 313 2.66 10.83 -3.62
N ILE A 314 2.89 12.14 -3.51
CA ILE A 314 2.37 12.96 -2.43
C ILE A 314 1.42 13.95 -3.10
N GLY A 315 0.18 14.04 -2.62
CA GLY A 315 -0.80 14.97 -3.14
C GLY A 315 -1.94 15.19 -2.17
N LEU A 316 -3.00 15.84 -2.65
CA LEU A 316 -4.10 16.34 -1.82
C LEU A 316 -5.34 15.46 -1.92
N ALA A 317 -6.18 15.52 -0.88
CA ALA A 317 -7.46 14.82 -0.83
C ALA A 317 -8.35 15.14 -2.04
N SER A 318 -8.29 16.38 -2.54
CA SER A 318 -9.03 16.83 -3.73
C SER A 318 -8.68 16.09 -5.02
N GLU A 319 -7.52 15.44 -5.09
CA GLU A 319 -7.06 14.73 -6.29
C GLU A 319 -7.55 13.27 -6.33
N VAL A 320 -7.86 12.70 -5.16
CA VAL A 320 -8.25 11.30 -4.98
C VAL A 320 -9.46 10.90 -5.84
N PRO A 321 -10.56 11.67 -5.92
CA PRO A 321 -11.73 11.27 -6.73
C PRO A 321 -11.40 11.05 -8.21
N ALA A 322 -10.53 11.88 -8.79
CA ALA A 322 -10.14 11.74 -10.19
C ALA A 322 -9.24 10.52 -10.42
N MET A 323 -8.42 10.15 -9.43
CA MET A 323 -7.60 8.94 -9.48
C MET A 323 -8.45 7.68 -9.35
N LEU A 324 -9.40 7.64 -8.41
CA LEU A 324 -10.33 6.53 -8.25
C LEU A 324 -11.18 6.28 -9.49
N SER A 325 -11.63 7.36 -10.15
CA SER A 325 -12.43 7.24 -11.38
C SER A 325 -11.60 6.96 -12.64
N GLY A 326 -10.28 6.82 -12.54
CA GLY A 326 -9.37 6.67 -13.69
C GLY A 326 -9.26 7.91 -14.59
N ARG A 327 -9.85 9.06 -14.19
CA ARG A 327 -9.68 10.33 -14.94
C ARG A 327 -8.25 10.84 -14.81
N THR A 328 -7.62 10.62 -13.67
CA THR A 328 -6.21 10.91 -13.42
C THR A 328 -5.43 9.60 -13.33
N ARG A 329 -4.49 9.40 -14.25
CA ARG A 329 -3.56 8.27 -14.33
C ARG A 329 -2.16 8.86 -14.41
N LEU A 330 -1.47 8.92 -13.27
CA LEU A 330 -0.18 9.59 -13.17
C LEU A 330 0.95 8.76 -13.79
N PRO A 331 1.79 9.34 -14.68
CA PRO A 331 2.93 8.63 -15.26
C PRO A 331 3.89 8.05 -14.22
N GLN A 332 4.09 8.75 -13.10
CA GLN A 332 4.97 8.31 -12.01
C GLN A 332 4.53 6.97 -11.43
N LEU A 333 3.23 6.82 -11.14
CA LEU A 333 2.66 5.55 -10.67
C LEU A 333 2.66 4.48 -11.77
N GLY A 334 2.56 4.89 -13.03
CA GLY A 334 2.73 4.01 -14.18
C GLY A 334 4.14 3.42 -14.30
N LEU A 335 5.18 4.20 -14.01
CA LEU A 335 6.56 3.72 -14.00
C LEU A 335 6.80 2.74 -12.85
N VAL A 336 6.25 3.04 -11.67
CA VAL A 336 6.26 2.10 -10.53
C VAL A 336 5.58 0.78 -10.90
N ALA A 337 4.39 0.84 -11.50
CA ALA A 337 3.70 -0.36 -11.96
C ALA A 337 4.52 -1.16 -12.98
N ALA A 338 5.24 -0.49 -13.89
CA ALA A 338 6.13 -1.14 -14.84
C ALA A 338 7.27 -1.90 -14.13
N HIS A 339 7.93 -1.27 -13.16
CA HIS A 339 8.96 -1.92 -12.35
C HIS A 339 8.43 -3.12 -11.57
N ASN A 340 7.26 -2.98 -10.95
CA ASN A 340 6.63 -4.05 -10.18
C ASN A 340 6.26 -5.24 -11.07
N ALA A 341 5.71 -4.97 -12.26
CA ALA A 341 5.45 -6.00 -13.25
C ALA A 341 6.74 -6.71 -13.65
N ALA A 342 7.81 -5.99 -13.99
CA ALA A 342 9.09 -6.60 -14.36
C ALA A 342 9.69 -7.48 -13.24
N GLN A 343 9.59 -7.06 -11.98
CA GLN A 343 10.02 -7.87 -10.83
C GLN A 343 9.16 -9.14 -10.67
N ALA A 344 7.85 -9.04 -10.88
CA ALA A 344 6.96 -10.21 -10.85
C ALA A 344 7.31 -11.21 -11.97
N ARG A 345 7.79 -10.75 -13.12
CA ARG A 345 8.26 -11.61 -14.22
C ARG A 345 9.50 -12.41 -13.83
N THR A 346 10.45 -11.83 -13.09
CA THR A 346 11.70 -12.51 -12.69
C THR A 346 11.53 -13.45 -11.49
N ALA A 347 10.53 -13.20 -10.64
CA ALA A 347 10.21 -14.03 -9.49
C ALA A 347 9.45 -15.34 -9.84
N GLN A 348 8.91 -15.46 -11.05
CA GLN A 348 8.30 -16.70 -11.52
C GLN A 348 9.41 -17.71 -11.88
N PRO A 349 9.40 -18.94 -11.33
CA PRO A 349 10.42 -19.94 -11.68
C PRO A 349 10.37 -20.25 -13.18
N ALA A 350 11.54 -20.25 -13.82
CA ALA A 350 11.73 -20.63 -15.22
C ALA A 350 11.31 -22.09 -15.43
N GLY A 351 10.04 -22.33 -15.73
CA GLY A 351 9.51 -23.69 -15.84
C GLY A 351 7.99 -23.82 -15.70
N HIS A 352 7.22 -22.99 -16.41
CA HIS A 352 5.84 -23.36 -16.72
C HIS A 352 5.61 -23.24 -18.23
N PRO A 353 5.55 -24.37 -18.97
CA PRO A 353 5.21 -24.33 -20.38
C PRO A 353 3.76 -23.88 -20.51
N GLY A 354 3.52 -22.99 -21.48
CA GLY A 354 2.21 -22.42 -21.75
C GLY A 354 1.12 -23.47 -21.97
N LEU A 355 -0.13 -23.03 -21.77
CA LEU A 355 -1.34 -23.65 -22.30
C LEU A 355 -1.37 -25.19 -22.17
N VAL A 356 -1.55 -25.69 -20.95
CA VAL A 356 -2.05 -27.06 -20.80
C VAL A 356 -3.49 -27.08 -21.29
N LYS A 357 -3.71 -27.71 -22.45
CA LYS A 357 -5.03 -28.15 -22.91
C LYS A 357 -5.69 -28.91 -21.77
N VAL A 358 -6.84 -28.44 -21.30
CA VAL A 358 -7.64 -29.13 -20.30
C VAL A 358 -8.22 -30.38 -20.95
N ASP A 359 -7.63 -31.53 -20.67
CA ASP A 359 -8.17 -32.82 -21.09
C ASP A 359 -9.40 -33.15 -20.21
N ALA A 360 -10.52 -33.47 -20.85
CA ALA A 360 -11.86 -33.51 -20.24
C ALA A 360 -12.12 -34.69 -19.28
N LYS A 361 -11.07 -35.30 -18.70
CA LYS A 361 -11.19 -36.55 -17.91
C LYS A 361 -10.86 -36.46 -16.42
N GLN A 362 -10.54 -35.29 -15.87
CA GLN A 362 -10.29 -35.11 -14.42
C GLN A 362 -11.39 -34.33 -13.67
N LYS A 363 -12.65 -34.41 -14.11
CA LYS A 363 -13.82 -33.85 -13.39
C LYS A 363 -14.57 -34.85 -12.48
N LYS A 364 -13.96 -35.99 -12.17
CA LYS A 364 -14.48 -36.94 -11.16
C LYS A 364 -13.35 -37.33 -10.22
N ASN A 365 -13.18 -36.58 -9.12
CA ASN A 365 -12.63 -37.03 -7.82
C ASN A 365 -12.35 -35.86 -6.85
N MET A 366 -13.26 -34.87 -6.77
CA MET A 366 -13.30 -33.91 -5.65
C MET A 366 -14.75 -33.73 -5.19
N ALA A 367 -15.36 -34.83 -4.77
CA ALA A 367 -16.61 -34.86 -4.05
C ALA A 367 -16.52 -35.94 -2.97
N ALA A 368 -15.68 -35.71 -1.96
CA ALA A 368 -15.67 -36.40 -0.68
C ALA A 368 -14.62 -35.75 0.22
N ASN A 369 -15.05 -34.77 1.03
CA ASN A 369 -14.57 -34.50 2.39
C ASN A 369 -15.14 -33.15 2.85
N VAL A 370 -16.41 -33.21 3.25
CA VAL A 370 -17.00 -32.24 4.17
C VAL A 370 -17.40 -33.07 5.39
N CYS A 371 -16.68 -32.91 6.50
CA CYS A 371 -17.14 -33.41 7.80
C CYS A 371 -18.10 -32.37 8.40
N PRO A 372 -19.21 -32.80 9.04
CA PRO A 372 -20.28 -31.89 9.46
C PRO A 372 -20.04 -31.34 10.87
N ALA A 373 -20.39 -30.05 11.04
CA ALA A 373 -20.55 -29.43 12.34
C ALA A 373 -21.77 -30.03 13.05
N THR A 374 -21.57 -30.51 14.28
CA THR A 374 -22.65 -30.86 15.21
C THR A 374 -23.14 -29.59 15.91
N LEU A 375 -24.40 -29.26 15.65
CA LEU A 375 -25.23 -28.36 16.44
C LEU A 375 -25.64 -29.08 17.73
N GLU A 376 -25.29 -28.54 18.89
CA GLU A 376 -26.04 -28.79 20.12
C GLU A 376 -26.47 -27.46 20.74
N ASN A 377 -27.78 -27.27 20.72
CA ASN A 377 -28.51 -26.31 21.54
C ASN A 377 -28.28 -26.63 23.02
N ASN A 378 -28.06 -25.61 23.84
CA ASN A 378 -28.62 -25.56 25.17
C ASN A 378 -28.85 -24.12 25.63
N ASN A 379 -30.14 -23.77 25.75
CA ASN A 379 -30.63 -22.76 26.68
C ASN A 379 -30.10 -23.06 28.09
N ILE A 380 -29.75 -22.02 28.86
CA ILE A 380 -30.15 -21.83 30.27
C ILE A 380 -29.92 -20.34 30.66
N SER A 381 -30.88 -19.85 31.41
CA SER A 381 -31.14 -18.52 32.00
C SER A 381 -30.17 -18.04 33.09
N SER A 382 -30.28 -16.72 33.40
CA SER A 382 -29.94 -16.00 34.67
C SER A 382 -28.46 -16.01 35.09
N PHE A 383 -27.77 -14.88 35.29
CA PHE A 383 -28.04 -13.66 36.07
C PHE A 383 -27.28 -12.47 35.50
#